data_AF-A0A8H5GS14-F1
#
_entry.id   AF-A0A8H5GS14-F1
#
_cell.length_a   1.000
_cell.length_b   1.000
_cell.length_c   1.000
_cell.angle_alpha   90.00
_cell.angle_beta   90.00
_cell.angle_gamma   90.00
#
_symmetry.space_group_name_H-M   'P 1'
#
loop_
_entity.id
_entity.type
_entity.pdbx_description
1 polymer ?
#
loop_
_entity_poly.entity_id
_entity_poly.type
_entity_poly.pdbx_seq_one_letter_code
_entity_poly.pdbx_strand_id
1 'polypeptide(L)'
;MLSRALRQSSFHFGANVAQVASCRGIRRMRPTIGTTSDERELRLLRKLEGMLAEAKLKQKEDEQEARELLESASNPENPEVSQKHLVWFWNKAISENDREKLAIHGINSADDLQAAYLEADVAMSIPPFPQPDQLEARLQVAYGLCKRIPDLIMQAQTQSNAERFKSFKSLFGDFKF
;
A
#
# COMPACT_ATOMS: atom_id res chain seq x y z
N MET A 1 -46.99 -41.94 -33.49
CA MET A 1 -47.08 -41.42 -34.88
C MET A 1 -46.85 -39.92 -34.84
N LEU A 2 -45.74 -39.44 -35.40
CA LEU A 2 -45.56 -38.02 -35.71
C LEU A 2 -46.23 -37.73 -37.05
N SER A 3 -46.89 -36.59 -37.17
CA SER A 3 -47.23 -35.98 -38.45
C SER A 3 -47.25 -34.46 -38.34
N ARG A 4 -46.40 -33.84 -39.17
CA ARG A 4 -46.48 -32.50 -39.78
C ARG A 4 -46.44 -31.29 -38.82
N ALA A 5 -45.38 -30.49 -38.78
CA ALA A 5 -44.80 -29.63 -39.82
C ALA A 5 -45.65 -28.41 -40.19
N LEU A 6 -45.08 -27.22 -40.00
CA LEU A 6 -45.15 -25.98 -40.81
C LEU A 6 -43.97 -25.10 -40.32
N ARG A 7 -42.91 -24.90 -41.12
CA ARG A 7 -42.70 -23.81 -42.11
C ARG A 7 -42.79 -22.44 -41.44
N GLN A 8 -41.92 -21.44 -41.65
CA GLN A 8 -40.78 -21.09 -42.51
C GLN A 8 -40.07 -19.95 -41.72
N SER A 9 -38.79 -19.61 -41.87
CA SER A 9 -38.20 -18.87 -43.00
C SER A 9 -36.74 -18.54 -42.58
N SER A 10 -35.72 -19.10 -43.23
CA SER A 10 -34.88 -18.45 -44.29
C SER A 10 -33.84 -17.48 -43.72
N PHE A 11 -32.53 -17.50 -44.03
CA PHE A 11 -31.78 -17.76 -45.27
C PHE A 11 -30.37 -18.25 -44.89
N HIS A 12 -29.93 -19.45 -45.32
CA HIS A 12 -29.03 -19.72 -46.44
C HIS A 12 -27.62 -19.12 -46.35
N PHE A 13 -26.76 -19.91 -45.71
CA PHE A 13 -25.33 -20.06 -46.03
C PHE A 13 -25.14 -20.53 -47.48
N GLY A 14 -24.18 -19.92 -48.19
CA GLY A 14 -23.60 -20.43 -49.43
C GLY A 14 -22.42 -19.50 -49.79
N ALA A 15 -21.17 -19.95 -49.71
CA ALA A 15 -20.47 -20.87 -50.60
C ALA A 15 -19.59 -20.11 -51.60
N ASN A 16 -18.28 -20.37 -51.47
CA ASN A 16 -17.30 -20.58 -52.53
C ASN A 16 -16.54 -19.41 -53.19
N VAL A 17 -15.21 -19.51 -52.99
CA VAL A 17 -14.15 -19.58 -54.02
C VAL A 17 -13.73 -18.29 -54.73
N ALA A 18 -12.49 -17.90 -54.38
CA ALA A 18 -11.43 -17.32 -55.21
C ALA A 18 -11.81 -16.43 -56.40
N GLN A 19 -11.46 -15.14 -56.28
CA GLN A 19 -11.05 -14.35 -57.43
C GLN A 19 -9.62 -13.85 -57.25
N VAL A 20 -8.80 -14.36 -58.15
CA VAL A 20 -7.41 -14.03 -58.46
C VAL A 20 -7.29 -12.57 -58.92
N ALA A 21 -6.23 -11.92 -58.46
CA ALA A 21 -5.52 -10.78 -59.04
C ALA A 21 -6.34 -9.68 -59.75
N SER A 22 -6.48 -8.54 -59.06
CA SER A 22 -6.46 -7.24 -59.73
C SER A 22 -5.43 -6.35 -59.05
N CYS A 23 -4.16 -6.58 -59.40
CA CYS A 23 -3.10 -5.59 -59.25
C CYS A 23 -3.36 -4.47 -60.25
N ARG A 24 -4.15 -3.45 -59.90
CA ARG A 24 -4.21 -2.15 -60.61
C ARG A 24 -4.94 -1.11 -59.77
N GLY A 25 -4.18 -0.54 -58.85
CA GLY A 25 -4.62 0.59 -58.04
C GLY A 25 -3.53 1.01 -57.07
N ILE A 26 -2.27 1.11 -57.54
CA ILE A 26 -1.25 1.88 -56.81
C ILE A 26 -1.78 3.31 -56.79
N ARG A 27 -2.54 3.66 -55.75
CA ARG A 27 -2.68 5.05 -55.35
C ARG A 27 -1.25 5.51 -55.13
N ARG A 28 -0.73 6.29 -56.06
CA ARG A 28 0.51 7.03 -55.88
C ARG A 28 0.29 7.86 -54.62
N MET A 29 0.78 7.33 -53.49
CA MET A 29 0.94 8.10 -52.27
C MET A 29 1.91 9.20 -52.65
N ARG A 30 1.37 10.39 -52.88
CA ARG A 30 2.14 11.61 -53.07
C ARG A 30 3.02 11.74 -51.81
N PRO A 31 4.34 11.92 -51.93
CA PRO A 31 5.20 12.12 -50.78
C PRO A 31 4.94 13.54 -50.28
N THR A 32 3.87 13.71 -49.53
CA THR A 32 3.59 14.94 -48.84
C THR A 32 3.52 14.61 -47.37
N ILE A 33 4.62 14.98 -46.70
CA ILE A 33 4.72 15.37 -45.29
C ILE A 33 5.01 14.19 -44.35
N GLY A 34 6.29 13.82 -44.26
CA GLY A 34 6.85 13.03 -43.16
C GLY A 34 6.89 13.79 -41.81
N THR A 35 6.44 15.04 -41.75
CA THR A 35 6.63 15.87 -40.55
C THR A 35 5.69 15.49 -39.41
N THR A 36 4.49 14.94 -39.68
CA THR A 36 3.55 14.60 -38.59
C THR A 36 3.90 13.31 -37.86
N SER A 37 4.66 12.40 -38.49
CA SER A 37 5.14 11.17 -37.85
C SER A 37 6.32 11.47 -36.95
N ASP A 38 7.31 12.19 -37.48
CA ASP A 38 8.53 12.58 -36.77
C ASP A 38 8.23 13.49 -35.57
N GLU A 39 7.27 14.41 -35.70
CA GLU A 39 6.81 15.23 -34.57
C GLU A 39 6.08 14.40 -33.49
N ARG A 40 5.38 13.33 -33.88
CA ARG A 40 4.70 12.43 -32.95
C ARG A 40 5.72 11.60 -32.19
N GLU A 41 6.73 11.09 -32.88
CA GLU A 41 7.85 10.35 -32.29
C GLU A 41 8.67 11.24 -31.36
N LEU A 42 8.97 12.48 -31.75
CA LEU A 42 9.66 13.44 -30.88
C LEU A 42 8.87 13.78 -29.61
N ARG A 43 7.55 13.91 -29.70
CA ARG A 43 6.69 14.11 -28.52
C ARG A 43 6.66 12.87 -27.61
N LEU A 44 6.68 11.68 -28.19
CA LEU A 44 6.73 10.43 -27.45
C LEU A 44 8.07 10.27 -26.74
N LEU A 45 9.18 10.56 -27.44
CA LEU A 45 10.53 10.54 -26.89
C LEU A 45 10.67 11.51 -25.71
N ARG A 46 10.22 12.76 -25.84
CA ARG A 46 10.24 13.70 -24.69
C ARG A 46 9.42 13.23 -23.50
N LYS A 47 8.27 12.59 -23.73
CA LYS A 47 7.45 12.02 -22.65
C LYS A 47 8.19 10.87 -21.95
N LEU A 48 8.80 9.97 -22.72
CA LEU A 48 9.58 8.87 -22.17
C LEU A 48 10.80 9.37 -21.42
N GLU A 49 11.49 10.39 -21.92
CA GLU A 49 12.61 11.05 -21.24
C GLU A 49 12.17 11.71 -19.91
N GLY A 50 11.01 12.38 -19.90
CA GLY A 50 10.42 12.94 -18.68
C GLY A 50 10.08 11.85 -17.66
N MET A 51 9.44 10.77 -18.09
CA MET A 51 9.14 9.61 -17.23
C MET A 51 10.42 8.95 -16.69
N LEU A 52 11.49 8.90 -17.48
CA LEU A 52 12.79 8.37 -17.05
C LEU A 52 13.45 9.28 -16.02
N ALA A 53 13.33 10.60 -16.17
CA ALA A 53 13.85 11.56 -15.21
C ALA A 53 13.09 11.49 -13.87
N GLU A 54 11.76 11.41 -13.92
CA GLU A 54 10.91 11.25 -12.73
C GLU A 54 11.15 9.90 -12.04
N ALA A 55 11.28 8.82 -12.79
CA ALA A 55 11.59 7.50 -12.24
C ALA A 55 12.97 7.47 -11.58
N LYS A 56 13.98 8.12 -12.17
CA LYS A 56 15.31 8.24 -11.57
C LYS A 56 15.31 9.11 -10.32
N LEU A 57 14.46 10.14 -10.26
CA LEU A 57 14.29 10.97 -9.07
C LEU A 57 13.67 10.15 -7.93
N LYS A 58 12.56 9.45 -8.21
CA LYS A 58 11.94 8.53 -7.25
C LYS A 58 12.88 7.43 -6.79
N GLN A 59 13.62 6.81 -7.70
CA GLN A 59 14.57 5.76 -7.31
C GLN A 59 15.64 6.29 -6.35
N LYS A 60 16.10 7.54 -6.53
CA LYS A 60 17.03 8.16 -5.59
C LYS A 60 16.39 8.44 -4.24
N GLU A 61 15.16 8.95 -4.22
CA GLU A 61 14.39 9.16 -2.99
C GLU A 61 14.19 7.84 -2.23
N ASP A 62 13.78 6.78 -2.94
CA ASP A 62 13.58 5.44 -2.38
C ASP A 62 14.91 4.82 -1.89
N GLU A 63 16.02 5.01 -2.63
CA GLU A 63 17.35 4.58 -2.20
C GLU A 63 17.84 5.35 -0.96
N GLN A 64 17.46 6.62 -0.83
CA GLN A 64 17.82 7.45 0.31
C GLN A 64 16.99 7.07 1.55
N GLU A 65 15.69 6.86 1.39
CA GLU A 65 14.80 6.36 2.46
C GLU A 65 15.23 4.95 2.91
N ALA A 66 15.61 4.07 1.97
CA ALA A 66 16.14 2.74 2.30
C ALA A 66 17.49 2.81 3.04
N ARG A 67 18.36 3.77 2.68
CA ARG A 67 19.62 4.01 3.40
C ARG A 67 19.35 4.53 4.81
N GLU A 68 18.45 5.51 4.97
CA GLU A 68 18.07 6.02 6.29
C GLU A 68 17.48 4.92 7.18
N LEU A 69 16.67 4.01 6.61
CA LEU A 69 16.15 2.83 7.33
C LEU A 69 17.26 1.83 7.72
N LEU A 70 18.25 1.62 6.86
CA LEU A 70 19.39 0.74 7.17
C LEU A 70 20.34 1.37 8.20
N GLU A 71 20.54 2.68 8.16
CA GLU A 71 21.38 3.44 9.09
C GLU A 71 20.72 3.59 10.46
N SER A 72 19.39 3.71 10.51
CA SER A 72 18.62 3.66 11.76
C SER A 72 18.52 2.25 12.33
N ALA A 73 18.51 1.19 11.50
CA ALA A 73 18.62 -0.19 11.96
C ALA A 73 20.01 -0.56 12.50
N SER A 74 21.07 0.12 12.07
CA SER A 74 22.45 -0.16 12.51
C SER A 74 22.85 0.54 13.82
N ASN A 75 22.10 1.55 14.27
CA ASN A 75 22.31 2.29 15.52
C ASN A 75 21.06 2.27 16.43
N PRO A 76 20.78 1.15 17.11
CA PRO A 76 19.63 1.04 18.03
C PRO A 76 19.75 1.95 19.28
N GLU A 77 20.92 2.53 19.54
CA GLU A 77 21.15 3.42 20.69
C GLU A 77 20.92 4.90 20.40
N ASN A 78 20.52 5.27 19.17
CA ASN A 78 20.32 6.68 18.85
C ASN A 78 18.98 7.18 19.44
N PRO A 79 18.99 8.06 20.46
CA PRO A 79 17.78 8.43 21.22
C PRO A 79 16.72 9.09 20.34
N GLU A 80 17.12 9.79 19.28
CA GLU A 80 16.19 10.42 18.34
C GLU A 80 15.37 9.41 17.54
N VAL A 81 15.97 8.27 17.18
CA VAL A 81 15.32 7.20 16.42
C VAL A 81 14.32 6.49 17.33
N SER A 82 14.72 6.17 18.56
CA SER A 82 13.85 5.56 19.58
C SER A 82 12.64 6.44 19.92
N GLN A 83 12.83 7.75 20.05
CA GLN A 83 11.72 8.69 20.25
C GLN A 83 10.76 8.72 19.06
N LYS A 84 11.28 8.74 17.82
CA LYS A 84 10.43 8.66 16.62
C LYS A 84 9.61 7.38 16.58
N HIS A 85 10.18 6.24 16.95
CA HIS A 85 9.47 4.97 17.03
C HIS A 85 8.41 4.95 18.13
N LEU A 86 8.68 5.52 19.30
CA LEU A 86 7.70 5.65 20.40
C LEU A 86 6.53 6.54 19.99
N VAL A 87 6.81 7.69 19.38
CA VAL A 87 5.78 8.61 18.88
C VAL A 87 4.95 7.96 17.77
N TRP A 88 5.59 7.23 16.84
CA TRP A 88 4.89 6.49 15.81
C TRP A 88 4.00 5.39 16.42
N PHE A 89 4.53 4.60 17.35
CA PHE A 89 3.79 3.55 18.03
C PHE A 89 2.56 4.11 18.76
N TRP A 90 2.75 5.17 19.54
CA TRP A 90 1.66 5.84 20.24
C TRP A 90 0.58 6.31 19.28
N ASN A 91 0.97 6.93 18.16
CA ASN A 91 0.03 7.55 17.22
C ASN A 91 -0.60 6.61 16.19
N LYS A 92 0.07 5.50 15.84
CA LYS A 92 -0.34 4.61 14.75
C LYS A 92 -0.67 3.19 15.19
N ALA A 93 -0.03 2.67 16.22
CA ALA A 93 -0.28 1.30 16.69
C ALA A 93 -1.35 1.22 17.77
N ILE A 94 -1.43 2.23 18.65
CA ILE A 94 -2.48 2.27 19.68
C ILE A 94 -3.73 2.91 19.11
N SER A 95 -4.85 2.19 19.19
CA SER A 95 -6.17 2.70 18.80
C SER A 95 -6.61 3.88 19.68
N GLU A 96 -7.46 4.76 19.16
CA GLU A 96 -7.95 5.92 19.92
C GLU A 96 -8.73 5.48 21.18
N ASN A 97 -9.54 4.42 21.06
CA ASN A 97 -10.25 3.80 22.17
C ASN A 97 -9.32 3.31 23.29
N ASP A 98 -8.15 2.77 22.95
CA ASP A 98 -7.20 2.29 23.94
C ASP A 98 -6.43 3.45 24.59
N ARG A 99 -6.18 4.54 23.86
CA ARG A 99 -5.63 5.77 24.44
C ARG A 99 -6.61 6.43 25.43
N GLU A 100 -7.91 6.42 25.13
CA GLU A 100 -8.91 6.91 26.07
C GLU A 100 -8.93 6.11 27.38
N LYS A 101 -8.85 4.78 27.29
CA LYS A 101 -8.74 3.91 28.48
C LYS A 101 -7.47 4.20 29.28
N LEU A 102 -6.34 4.41 28.60
CA LEU A 102 -5.09 4.78 29.23
C LEU A 102 -5.17 6.16 29.91
N ALA A 103 -5.82 7.13 29.26
CA ALA A 103 -6.01 8.48 29.78
C ALA A 103 -6.87 8.52 31.05
N ILE A 104 -7.90 7.66 31.15
CA ILE A 104 -8.70 7.48 32.39
C ILE A 104 -7.80 7.10 33.58
N HIS A 105 -6.73 6.36 33.33
CA HIS A 105 -5.76 5.92 34.34
C HIS A 105 -4.52 6.84 34.44
N GLY A 106 -4.54 8.01 33.80
CA GLY A 106 -3.46 9.00 33.86
C GLY A 106 -2.24 8.67 32.99
N ILE A 107 -2.35 7.75 32.03
CA ILE A 107 -1.27 7.41 31.09
C ILE A 107 -1.53 8.18 29.79
N ASN A 108 -0.77 9.25 29.57
CA ASN A 108 -0.97 10.16 28.43
C ASN A 108 0.14 10.08 27.37
N SER A 109 1.26 9.42 27.69
CA SER A 109 2.41 9.29 26.82
C SER A 109 2.91 7.85 26.74
N ALA A 110 3.72 7.57 25.70
CA ALA A 110 4.39 6.29 25.54
C ALA A 110 5.37 6.01 26.69
N ASP A 111 6.01 7.06 27.20
CA ASP A 111 6.94 6.96 28.33
C ASP A 111 6.19 6.60 29.62
N ASP A 112 5.02 7.20 29.86
CA ASP A 112 4.16 6.85 31.01
C ASP A 112 3.68 5.39 30.94
N LEU A 113 3.38 4.91 29.73
CA LEU A 113 2.98 3.53 29.49
C LEU A 113 4.13 2.57 29.78
N GLN A 114 5.33 2.90 29.33
CA GLN A 114 6.54 2.12 29.59
C GLN A 114 6.85 2.08 31.10
N ALA A 115 6.76 3.22 31.79
CA ALA A 115 6.96 3.30 33.23
C ALA A 115 5.94 2.43 34.00
N ALA A 116 4.65 2.53 33.65
CA ALA A 116 3.59 1.73 34.26
C ALA A 116 3.77 0.22 33.99
N TYR A 117 4.24 -0.14 32.79
CA TYR A 117 4.56 -1.54 32.49
C TYR A 117 5.69 -2.08 33.36
N LEU A 118 6.79 -1.33 33.48
CA LEU A 118 7.92 -1.74 34.31
C LEU A 118 7.53 -1.85 35.79
N GLU A 119 6.71 -0.92 36.28
CA GLU A 119 6.16 -0.99 37.63
C GLU A 119 5.30 -2.24 37.84
N ALA A 120 4.45 -2.58 36.87
CA ALA A 120 3.67 -3.81 36.89
C ALA A 120 4.57 -5.05 36.92
N ASP A 121 5.61 -5.09 36.07
CA ASP A 121 6.55 -6.21 35.97
C ASP A 121 7.35 -6.40 37.27
N VAL A 122 7.82 -5.31 37.86
CA VAL A 122 8.46 -5.30 39.19
C VAL A 122 7.49 -5.82 40.24
N ALA A 123 6.26 -5.32 40.29
CA ALA A 123 5.25 -5.74 41.26
C ALA A 123 4.92 -7.24 41.13
N MET A 124 4.88 -7.78 39.91
CA MET A 124 4.67 -9.22 39.68
C MET A 124 5.92 -10.06 39.98
N SER A 125 7.12 -9.49 39.89
CA SER A 125 8.37 -10.19 40.18
C SER A 125 8.67 -10.31 41.69
N ILE A 126 7.98 -9.54 42.52
CA ILE A 126 8.17 -9.51 43.97
C ILE A 126 7.11 -10.39 44.64
N PRO A 127 7.50 -11.29 45.58
CA PRO A 127 6.55 -12.06 46.35
C PRO A 127 5.61 -11.13 47.13
N PRO A 128 4.28 -11.32 47.09
CA PRO A 128 3.57 -12.58 46.87
C PRO A 128 3.22 -12.98 45.42
N PHE A 129 3.88 -12.42 44.38
CA PHE A 129 3.63 -12.73 42.96
C PHE A 129 2.15 -12.56 42.59
N PRO A 130 1.61 -11.33 42.71
CA PRO A 130 0.21 -11.06 42.42
C PRO A 130 -0.13 -11.44 40.98
N GLN A 131 -1.34 -11.95 40.78
CA GLN A 131 -1.90 -12.16 39.45
C GLN A 131 -2.15 -10.79 38.79
N PRO A 132 -2.16 -10.68 37.45
CA PRO A 132 -2.38 -9.41 36.76
C PRO A 132 -3.71 -8.73 37.13
N ASP A 133 -4.72 -9.51 37.54
CA ASP A 133 -6.03 -9.00 37.98
C ASP A 133 -6.03 -8.43 39.41
N GLN A 134 -4.96 -8.68 40.17
CA GLN A 134 -4.77 -8.18 41.53
C GLN A 134 -3.91 -6.90 41.56
N LEU A 135 -3.36 -6.51 40.41
CA LEU A 135 -2.62 -5.26 40.26
C LEU A 135 -3.59 -4.07 40.24
N GLU A 136 -3.06 -2.87 40.47
CA GLU A 136 -3.82 -1.64 40.27
C GLU A 136 -4.36 -1.58 38.84
N ALA A 137 -5.58 -1.06 38.66
CA ALA A 137 -6.24 -0.99 37.36
C ALA A 137 -5.36 -0.33 36.27
N ARG A 138 -4.58 0.69 36.66
CA ARG A 138 -3.60 1.34 35.77
C ARG A 138 -2.55 0.35 35.25
N LEU A 139 -1.95 -0.44 36.16
CA LEU A 139 -0.91 -1.42 35.86
C LEU A 139 -1.46 -2.59 35.04
N GLN A 140 -2.68 -3.04 35.36
CA GLN A 140 -3.36 -4.11 34.63
C GLN A 140 -3.61 -3.71 33.17
N VAL A 141 -4.10 -2.49 32.93
CA VAL A 141 -4.35 -1.97 31.57
C VAL A 141 -3.04 -1.83 30.80
N ALA A 142 -2.00 -1.25 31.42
CA ALA A 142 -0.69 -1.11 30.80
C ALA A 142 -0.08 -2.48 30.43
N TYR A 143 -0.10 -3.43 31.37
CA TYR A 143 0.44 -4.76 31.18
C TYR A 143 -0.31 -5.56 30.11
N GLY A 144 -1.64 -5.46 30.08
CA GLY A 144 -2.48 -6.08 29.05
C GLY A 144 -2.22 -5.53 27.65
N LEU A 145 -2.00 -4.22 27.52
CA LEU A 145 -1.62 -3.58 26.26
C LEU A 145 -0.22 -3.97 25.82
N CYS A 146 0.75 -3.96 26.73
CA CYS A 146 2.14 -4.29 26.43
C CYS A 146 2.31 -5.72 25.89
N LYS A 147 1.52 -6.68 26.39
CA LYS A 147 1.49 -8.05 25.83
C LYS A 147 1.01 -8.13 24.39
N ARG A 148 0.18 -7.18 23.94
CA ARG A 148 -0.40 -7.14 22.60
C ARG A 148 0.39 -6.26 21.63
N ILE A 149 1.48 -5.62 22.07
CA ILE A 149 2.30 -4.74 21.24
C ILE A 149 2.75 -5.39 19.92
N PRO A 150 3.24 -6.64 19.89
CA PRO A 150 3.65 -7.28 18.64
C PRO A 150 2.50 -7.34 17.62
N ASP A 151 1.31 -7.70 18.08
CA ASP A 151 0.11 -7.79 17.23
C ASP A 151 -0.33 -6.41 16.75
N LEU A 152 -0.30 -5.39 17.62
CA LEU A 152 -0.67 -4.01 17.28
C LEU A 152 0.28 -3.42 16.24
N ILE A 153 1.59 -3.66 16.37
CA ILE A 153 2.59 -3.21 15.39
C ILE A 153 2.33 -3.87 14.03
N MET A 154 2.11 -5.19 14.01
CA MET A 154 1.83 -5.92 12.78
C MET A 154 0.54 -5.42 12.10
N GLN A 155 -0.52 -5.21 12.87
CA GLN A 155 -1.77 -4.64 12.36
C GLN A 155 -1.57 -3.22 11.80
N ALA A 156 -0.89 -2.35 12.53
CA ALA A 156 -0.60 -0.99 12.07
C ALA A 156 0.22 -0.95 10.78
N GLN A 157 1.22 -1.83 10.65
CA GLN A 157 2.02 -1.94 9.42
C GLN A 157 1.17 -2.42 8.22
N THR A 158 0.30 -3.41 8.44
CA THR A 158 -0.59 -3.87 7.35
C THR A 158 -1.58 -2.78 6.93
N GLN A 159 -2.10 -1.99 7.87
CA GLN A 159 -2.99 -0.87 7.60
C GLN A 159 -2.27 0.28 6.88
N SER A 160 -1.08 0.68 7.34
CA SER A 160 -0.30 1.74 6.70
C SER A 160 0.09 1.37 5.27
N ASN A 161 0.44 0.10 5.04
CA ASN A 161 0.73 -0.39 3.69
C ASN A 161 -0.54 -0.36 2.83
N ALA A 162 -1.67 -0.82 3.35
CA ALA A 162 -2.94 -0.76 2.63
C ALA A 162 -3.39 0.68 2.30
N GLU A 163 -3.16 1.64 3.19
CA GLU A 163 -3.42 3.07 2.95
C GLU A 163 -2.51 3.64 1.88
N ARG A 164 -1.21 3.29 1.88
CA ARG A 164 -0.26 3.65 0.81
C ARG A 164 -0.72 3.10 -0.54
N PHE A 165 -1.20 1.86 -0.60
CA PHE A 165 -1.75 1.29 -1.84
C PHE A 165 -3.05 1.96 -2.30
N LYS A 166 -3.94 2.35 -1.38
CA LYS A 166 -5.16 3.12 -1.72
C LYS A 166 -4.84 4.52 -2.20
N SER A 167 -3.89 5.20 -1.54
CA SER A 167 -3.35 6.50 -1.95
C SER A 167 -2.74 6.41 -3.35
N PHE A 168 -1.88 5.42 -3.60
CA PHE A 168 -1.29 5.17 -4.91
C PHE A 168 -2.37 4.90 -5.97
N LYS A 169 -3.36 4.05 -5.67
CA LYS A 169 -4.48 3.79 -6.59
C LYS A 169 -5.32 5.04 -6.87
N SER A 170 -5.51 5.92 -5.88
CA SER A 170 -6.22 7.19 -6.05
C SER A 170 -5.43 8.22 -6.86
N LEU A 171 -4.09 8.20 -6.77
CA LEU A 171 -3.19 9.06 -7.54
C LEU A 171 -3.04 8.61 -8.99
N PHE A 172 -3.15 7.31 -9.27
CA PHE A 172 -2.94 6.75 -10.61
C PHE A 172 -4.24 6.41 -11.37
N GLY A 173 -5.40 6.47 -10.71
CA GLY A 173 -6.69 6.19 -11.32
C GLY A 173 -6.84 4.73 -11.76
N ASP A 174 -8.09 4.26 -11.86
CA ASP A 174 -8.39 2.92 -12.39
C ASP A 174 -7.98 2.85 -13.87
N PHE A 175 -6.74 2.43 -14.15
CA PHE A 175 -6.32 1.99 -15.48
C PHE A 175 -7.13 0.74 -15.84
N LYS A 176 -8.27 0.95 -16.50
CA LYS A 176 -8.95 -0.08 -17.28
C LYS A 176 -8.10 -0.34 -18.54
N PHE A 177 -7.51 -1.53 -18.60
CA PHE A 177 -7.01 -2.13 -19.84
C PHE A 177 -8.17 -2.44 -20.79
#